data_AF-A0AAP8GZD7-F1
#
_entry.id   AF-A0AAP8GZD7-F1
#
_cell.length_a   1.000
_cell.length_b   1.000
_cell.length_c   1.000
_cell.angle_alpha   90.00
_cell.angle_beta   90.00
_cell.angle_gamma   90.00
#
_symmetry.space_group_name_H-M   'P 1'
#
loop_
_entity.id
_entity.type
_entity.pdbx_description
1 polymer ?
#
loop_
_entity_poly.entity_id
_entity_poly.type
_entity_poly.pdbx_seq_one_letter_code
_entity_poly.pdbx_strand_id
1 'polypeptide(L)' 'MIDAKVSVNGSPQYKVHNSKGKTYYVTANEAYVYVK' A
#
# COMPACT_ATOMS: atom_id res chain seq x y z
N MET A 1 0.80 7.96 -3.27
CA MET A 1 -0.05 8.15 -2.07
C MET A 1 -0.56 6.78 -1.66
N ILE A 2 -0.68 6.51 -0.36
CA ILE A 2 -1.27 5.26 0.14
C ILE A 2 -2.78 5.47 0.23
N ASP A 3 -3.54 4.56 -0.35
CA ASP A 3 -4.99 4.66 -0.38
C ASP A 3 -5.64 3.80 0.68
N ALA A 4 -5.09 2.60 0.89
CA ALA A 4 -5.60 1.66 1.86
C ALA A 4 -4.56 0.60 2.22
N LYS A 5 -4.67 0.07 3.43
CA LYS A 5 -4.10 -1.22 3.82
C LYS A 5 -5.13 -2.30 3.50
N VAL A 6 -4.72 -3.35 2.78
CA VAL A 6 -5.57 -4.48 2.37
C VAL A 6 -4.93 -5.80 2.81
N SER A 7 -5.74 -6.83 3.03
CA SER A 7 -5.26 -8.19 3.25
C SER A 7 -5.48 -9.00 1.99
N VAL A 8 -4.42 -9.57 1.43
CA VAL A 8 -4.45 -10.43 0.24
C VAL A 8 -3.92 -11.79 0.64
N ASN A 9 -4.77 -12.83 0.56
CA ASN A 9 -4.43 -14.19 0.98
C ASN A 9 -3.85 -14.25 2.42
N GLY A 10 -4.36 -13.41 3.32
CA GLY A 10 -3.89 -13.32 4.71
C GLY A 10 -2.63 -12.47 4.93
N SER A 11 -2.02 -11.92 3.87
CA SER A 11 -0.84 -11.06 3.97
C SER A 11 -1.20 -9.58 3.82
N PRO A 12 -0.72 -8.70 4.73
CA PRO A 12 -0.98 -7.26 4.61
C PRO A 12 -0.21 -6.64 3.44
N GLN A 13 -0.90 -5.83 2.66
CA GLN A 13 -0.34 -5.06 1.55
C GLN A 13 -0.93 -3.65 1.56
N TYR A 14 -0.23 -2.72 0.92
CA TYR A 14 -0.68 -1.35 0.74
C TYR A 14 -1.10 -1.13 -0.71
N LYS A 15 -2.33 -0.66 -0.91
CA LYS A 15 -2.78 -0.14 -2.19
C LYS A 15 -2.24 1.28 -2.34
N VAL A 16 -1.50 1.52 -3.42
CA VAL A 16 -0.87 2.82 -3.69
C VAL A 16 -1.12 3.25 -5.13
N HIS A 17 -1.31 4.54 -5.33
CA HIS A 17 -1.26 5.16 -6.65
C HIS A 17 0.05 5.91 -6.86
N ASN A 18 0.67 5.70 -8.02
CA ASN A 18 1.80 6.53 -8.47
C ASN A 18 1.31 7.85 -9.10
N SER A 19 2.24 8.75 -9.42
CA SER A 19 1.94 10.04 -10.05
C SER A 19 1.29 9.93 -11.44
N LYS A 20 1.32 8.75 -12.06
CA LYS A 20 0.66 8.44 -13.34
C LYS A 20 -0.72 7.79 -13.16
N GLY A 21 -1.25 7.73 -11.93
CA GLY A 21 -2.54 7.13 -11.62
C GLY A 21 -2.56 5.59 -11.68
N LYS A 22 -1.40 4.93 -11.84
CA LYS A 22 -1.34 3.46 -11.80
C LYS A 22 -1.38 2.96 -10.37
N THR A 23 -2.22 1.94 -10.15
CA THR A 23 -2.37 1.26 -8.86
C THR A 23 -1.34 0.15 -8.73
N TYR A 24 -0.73 0.04 -7.55
CA TYR A 24 0.15 -1.07 -7.17
C TYR A 24 -0.25 -1.60 -5.80
N TYR A 25 0.11 -2.84 -5.55
CA TYR A 25 0.03 -3.48 -4.24
C TYR A 25 1.44 -3.79 -3.78
N VAL A 26 1.84 -3.22 -2.65
CA VAL A 26 3.21 -3.31 -2.15
C VAL A 26 3.23 -3.81 -0.72
N THR A 27 4.19 -4.65 -0.40
CA THR A 27 4.49 -5.06 0.98
C THR A 27 5.59 -4.16 1.52
N ALA A 28 5.36 -3.57 2.69
CA ALA A 28 6.34 -2.74 3.38
C ALA A 28 6.20 -2.93 4.89
N ASN A 29 7.30 -2.78 5.62
CA ASN A 29 7.28 -2.85 7.08
C ASN A 29 6.52 -1.65 7.65
N GLU A 30 5.55 -1.91 8.53
CA GLU A 30 4.65 -0.90 9.09
C GLU A 30 5.37 0.24 9.82
N ALA A 31 6.53 -0.04 10.44
CA ALA A 31 7.35 0.97 11.12
C ALA A 31 7.89 2.05 10.17
N TYR A 32 7.95 1.77 8.87
CA TYR A 32 8.46 2.67 7.84
C TYR A 32 7.37 3.18 6.89
N VAL A 33 6.11 2.84 7.16
CA VAL A 33 4.99 3.29 6.34
C VAL A 33 4.30 4.45 7.03
N TYR A 34 4.35 5.62 6.39
CA TYR A 34 3.61 6.80 6.82
C TYR A 34 2.38 6.98 5.94
N VAL A 35 1.20 6.79 6.53
CA VAL A 35 -0.09 7.09 5.92
C VAL A 35 -0.53 8.45 6.45
N LYS A 36 -0.71 9.43 5.56
CA LYS A 36 -1.25 10.74 5.89
C LYS A 36 -2.74 10.77 5.60
#